data_AF-A0A7Y4WHY9-F1
#
_entry.id   AF-A0A7Y4WHY9-F1
#
_cell.length_a   1.000
_cell.length_b   1.000
_cell.length_c   1.000
_cell.angle_alpha   90.00
_cell.angle_beta   90.00
_cell.angle_gamma   90.00
#
_symmetry.space_group_name_H-M   'P 1'
#
loop_
_entity.id
_entity.type
_entity.pdbx_description
1 polymer ?
#
loop_
_entity_poly.entity_id
_entity_poly.type
_entity_poly.pdbx_seq_one_letter_code
_entity_poly.pdbx_strand_id
1 'polypeptide(L)'
;MTTTTRSPNKIPGSLLSALCVLGVLPWIWGCGAAEGETSSMSTESRVASPEPPRADTPLQDALARARIPDVVLLDQDGREVRFYSDLVRGKRVLMNAIYTTCSGTCPAQTSIFTSVQRHLKQRPELADVQLISVSLDPLQDRPARLKEFAEKYGAQPGWAFLTGSKENVQAVLEAMDLYAAVPEQHTPICALGNEPTGVWMKLVNLATPDEIVSRIEYVTKLDPRQLVAQ
;
A
#
# COMPACT_ATOMS: atom_id res chain seq x y z
N MET A 1 -15.59 47.18 33.21
CA MET A 1 -15.92 46.40 34.42
C MET A 1 -17.10 45.50 34.09
N THR A 2 -16.84 44.25 33.71
CA THR A 2 -17.88 43.23 33.57
C THR A 2 -17.34 41.93 34.14
N THR A 3 -17.98 41.52 35.21
CA THR A 3 -17.53 40.55 36.19
C THR A 3 -17.87 39.15 35.73
N THR A 4 -16.88 38.26 35.84
CA THR A 4 -17.03 36.80 35.80
C THR A 4 -17.96 36.33 36.93
N THR A 5 -18.90 35.43 36.63
CA THR A 5 -19.58 34.61 37.64
C THR A 5 -19.67 33.15 37.22
N ARG A 6 -19.22 32.35 38.18
CA ARG A 6 -18.86 30.92 38.19
C ARG A 6 -20.10 30.05 38.43
N SER A 7 -20.22 28.97 37.67
CA SER A 7 -21.18 27.87 37.89
C SER A 7 -20.70 26.91 38.99
N PRO A 8 -21.55 26.44 39.92
CA PRO A 8 -21.17 25.39 40.85
C PRO A 8 -21.75 24.02 40.45
N ASN A 9 -20.85 23.09 40.15
CA ASN A 9 -21.12 21.65 40.09
C ASN A 9 -21.27 21.10 41.52
N LYS A 10 -22.36 20.38 41.80
CA LYS A 10 -22.54 19.57 43.03
C LYS A 10 -23.24 18.26 42.68
N ILE A 11 -22.53 17.14 42.77
CA ILE A 11 -23.10 15.82 43.08
C ILE A 11 -22.07 15.11 43.97
N PRO A 12 -22.45 14.70 45.19
CA PRO A 12 -22.25 13.30 45.52
C PRO A 12 -23.43 12.71 46.33
N GLY A 13 -23.78 11.47 46.03
CA GLY A 13 -24.71 10.65 46.79
C GLY A 13 -24.40 9.17 46.58
N SER A 14 -23.83 8.54 47.60
CA SER A 14 -23.53 7.12 47.75
C SER A 14 -24.71 6.41 48.47
N LEU A 15 -24.64 5.06 48.56
CA LEU A 15 -25.41 4.13 49.43
C LEU A 15 -26.72 3.59 48.79
N LEU A 16 -27.12 2.31 48.78
CA LEU A 16 -26.90 1.07 49.54
C LEU A 16 -27.29 -0.15 48.63
N SER A 17 -26.55 -1.26 48.58
CA SER A 17 -26.71 -2.54 49.33
C SER A 17 -27.87 -3.47 48.93
N ALA A 18 -27.58 -4.78 49.03
CA ALA A 18 -28.45 -5.97 48.99
C ALA A 18 -28.64 -6.59 47.58
N LEU A 19 -28.50 -7.90 47.31
CA LEU A 19 -28.54 -9.11 48.16
C LEU A 19 -27.77 -10.26 47.46
N CYS A 20 -27.04 -11.05 48.25
CA CYS A 20 -26.57 -12.39 47.89
C CYS A 20 -27.75 -13.38 47.87
N VAL A 21 -27.79 -14.29 46.89
CA VAL A 21 -28.43 -15.59 47.04
C VAL A 21 -27.43 -16.66 46.63
N LEU A 22 -27.03 -17.45 47.62
CA LEU A 22 -26.26 -18.68 47.50
C LEU A 22 -27.20 -19.79 47.03
N GLY A 23 -26.81 -20.50 45.97
CA GLY A 23 -27.40 -21.78 45.56
C GLY A 23 -26.29 -22.80 45.37
N VAL A 24 -26.31 -23.84 46.20
CA VAL A 24 -25.25 -24.83 46.41
C VAL A 24 -25.71 -26.19 45.89
N LEU A 25 -24.90 -26.75 44.96
CA LEU A 25 -24.58 -28.18 44.69
C LEU A 25 -25.67 -29.16 44.18
N PRO A 26 -25.28 -30.38 43.73
CA PRO A 26 -24.21 -30.77 42.80
C PRO A 26 -24.78 -31.74 41.73
N TRP A 27 -24.05 -32.78 41.34
CA TRP A 27 -24.40 -34.05 40.66
C TRP A 27 -23.45 -34.34 39.50
N ILE A 28 -22.58 -35.29 39.82
CA ILE A 28 -21.49 -35.89 39.08
C ILE A 28 -22.07 -36.90 38.08
N TRP A 29 -21.72 -36.79 36.80
CA TRP A 29 -21.67 -37.86 35.79
C TRP A 29 -21.14 -37.22 34.50
N GLY A 30 -20.16 -37.74 33.77
CA GLY A 30 -19.39 -38.95 33.91
C GLY A 30 -18.15 -38.84 33.01
N CYS A 31 -17.16 -39.69 33.29
CA CYS A 31 -16.08 -39.98 32.35
C CYS A 31 -16.66 -40.60 31.07
N GLY A 32 -16.28 -40.04 29.93
CA GLY A 32 -16.51 -40.62 28.61
C GLY A 32 -15.33 -40.25 27.73
N ALA A 33 -14.33 -41.13 27.67
CA ALA A 33 -13.33 -41.14 26.62
C ALA A 33 -14.02 -41.58 25.32
N ALA A 34 -13.90 -40.77 24.27
CA ALA A 34 -14.20 -41.17 22.91
C ALA A 34 -13.15 -40.55 21.99
N GLU A 35 -12.32 -41.43 21.46
CA GLU A 35 -11.33 -41.18 20.42
C GLU A 35 -12.06 -40.72 19.16
N GLY A 36 -11.58 -39.63 18.58
CA GLY A 36 -12.06 -39.07 17.33
C GLY A 36 -10.88 -38.44 16.61
N GLU A 37 -10.11 -39.27 15.92
CA GLU A 37 -9.11 -38.84 14.95
C GLU A 37 -9.82 -38.09 13.82
N THR A 38 -9.80 -36.76 13.87
CA THR A 38 -10.05 -35.93 12.69
C THR A 38 -8.73 -35.39 12.20
N SER A 39 -8.19 -36.08 11.19
CA SER A 39 -7.16 -35.55 10.29
C SER A 39 -7.61 -34.20 9.73
N SER A 40 -7.18 -33.10 10.35
CA SER A 40 -7.22 -31.79 9.72
C SER A 40 -5.98 -31.66 8.85
N MET A 41 -6.20 -31.90 7.57
CA MET A 41 -5.27 -31.65 6.49
C MET A 41 -4.86 -30.17 6.51
N SER A 42 -3.71 -29.88 7.10
CA SER A 42 -3.07 -28.57 7.04
C SER A 42 -2.54 -28.37 5.62
N THR A 43 -3.35 -27.75 4.76
CA THR A 43 -2.85 -27.20 3.50
C THR A 43 -2.00 -25.98 3.86
N GLU A 44 -0.73 -26.21 4.17
CA GLU A 44 0.27 -25.15 4.21
C GLU A 44 0.28 -24.48 2.84
N SER A 45 -0.19 -23.23 2.81
CA SER A 45 0.03 -22.30 1.73
C SER A 45 1.54 -22.16 1.56
N ARG A 46 2.10 -22.87 0.58
CA ARG A 46 3.50 -22.77 0.22
C ARG A 46 3.68 -21.41 -0.43
N VAL A 47 3.96 -20.40 0.39
CA VAL A 47 4.54 -19.14 -0.07
C VAL A 47 5.77 -19.54 -0.87
N ALA A 48 5.72 -19.35 -2.18
CA ALA A 48 6.87 -19.61 -3.04
C ALA A 48 8.03 -18.76 -2.51
N SER A 49 9.12 -19.43 -2.10
CA SER A 49 10.35 -18.73 -1.72
C SER A 49 10.78 -17.84 -2.88
N PRO A 50 11.18 -16.59 -2.63
CA PRO A 50 11.70 -15.73 -3.67
C PRO A 50 12.87 -16.44 -4.35
N GLU A 51 12.85 -16.45 -5.68
CA GLU A 51 13.95 -16.99 -6.48
C GLU A 51 15.25 -16.26 -6.11
N PRO A 52 16.35 -16.99 -5.83
CA PRO A 52 17.58 -16.35 -5.40
C PRO A 52 18.05 -15.33 -6.43
N PRO A 53 18.62 -14.19 -5.99
CA PRO A 53 19.15 -13.19 -6.90
C PRO A 53 20.19 -13.85 -7.81
N ARG A 54 20.14 -13.52 -9.12
CA ARG A 54 21.16 -13.98 -10.07
C ARG A 54 22.55 -13.59 -9.56
N ALA A 55 23.50 -14.49 -9.69
CA ALA A 55 24.85 -14.40 -9.12
C ALA A 55 25.66 -13.17 -9.60
N ASP A 56 25.19 -12.48 -10.63
CA ASP A 56 25.79 -11.27 -11.21
C ASP A 56 25.21 -9.96 -10.66
N THR A 57 24.21 -10.00 -9.77
CA THR A 57 23.67 -8.78 -9.18
C THR A 57 24.50 -8.32 -7.97
N PRO A 58 24.96 -7.05 -7.91
CA PRO A 58 25.52 -6.48 -6.69
C PRO A 58 24.64 -6.76 -5.47
N LEU A 59 25.25 -7.20 -4.37
CA LEU A 59 24.54 -7.57 -3.14
C LEU A 59 23.62 -6.44 -2.64
N GLN A 60 24.00 -5.18 -2.85
CA GLN A 60 23.19 -4.01 -2.47
C GLN A 60 21.91 -3.89 -3.29
N ASP A 61 21.95 -4.16 -4.60
CA ASP A 61 20.77 -4.19 -5.47
C ASP A 61 19.89 -5.41 -5.18
N ALA A 62 20.50 -6.55 -4.84
CA ALA A 62 19.78 -7.73 -4.39
C ALA A 62 19.05 -7.47 -3.05
N LEU A 63 19.69 -6.77 -2.11
CA LEU A 63 19.09 -6.37 -0.83
C LEU A 63 18.03 -5.28 -1.00
N ALA A 64 18.22 -4.33 -1.92
CA ALA A 64 17.21 -3.32 -2.26
C ALA A 64 15.96 -3.97 -2.89
N ARG A 65 16.14 -4.94 -3.80
CA ARG A 65 15.04 -5.73 -4.37
C ARG A 65 14.36 -6.62 -3.33
N ALA A 66 15.13 -7.22 -2.41
CA ALA A 66 14.60 -8.03 -1.32
C ALA A 66 13.74 -7.23 -0.30
N ARG A 67 13.74 -5.89 -0.36
CA ARG A 67 12.93 -5.02 0.52
C ARG A 67 11.53 -4.72 -0.01
N ILE A 68 11.24 -5.01 -1.28
CA ILE A 68 9.90 -4.76 -1.83
C ILE A 68 9.00 -5.97 -1.51
N PRO A 69 7.92 -5.81 -0.73
CA PRO A 69 7.10 -6.93 -0.31
C PRO A 69 6.24 -7.48 -1.45
N ASP A 70 6.15 -8.81 -1.57
CA ASP A 70 5.26 -9.48 -2.55
C ASP A 70 3.90 -9.86 -1.93
N VAL A 71 3.28 -8.87 -1.27
CA VAL A 71 1.99 -9.01 -0.60
C VAL A 71 0.83 -8.95 -1.59
N VAL A 72 -0.30 -9.56 -1.20
CA VAL A 72 -1.54 -9.52 -1.97
C VAL A 72 -2.30 -8.22 -1.68
N LEU A 73 -2.69 -7.54 -2.74
CA LEU A 73 -3.54 -6.35 -2.74
C LEU A 73 -4.75 -6.58 -3.67
N LEU A 74 -5.69 -5.65 -3.64
CA LEU A 74 -6.84 -5.61 -4.55
C LEU A 74 -6.69 -4.44 -5.52
N ASP A 75 -6.92 -4.69 -6.81
CA ASP A 75 -7.04 -3.64 -7.82
C ASP A 75 -8.41 -2.95 -7.78
N GLN A 76 -8.60 -1.91 -8.60
CA GLN A 76 -9.87 -1.18 -8.70
C GLN A 76 -11.06 -2.02 -9.21
N ASP A 77 -10.80 -3.14 -9.86
CA ASP A 77 -11.84 -4.07 -10.31
C ASP A 77 -12.09 -5.19 -9.27
N GLY A 78 -11.41 -5.15 -8.12
CA GLY A 78 -11.54 -6.12 -7.04
C GLY A 78 -10.75 -7.42 -7.26
N ARG A 79 -9.81 -7.44 -8.21
CA ARG A 79 -8.94 -8.60 -8.46
C ARG A 79 -7.78 -8.61 -7.47
N GLU A 80 -7.44 -9.79 -6.98
CA GLU A 80 -6.20 -9.97 -6.23
C GLU A 80 -4.99 -9.86 -7.15
N VAL A 81 -3.99 -9.08 -6.70
CA VAL A 81 -2.71 -8.90 -7.38
C VAL A 81 -1.58 -9.00 -6.36
N ARG A 82 -0.46 -9.61 -6.76
CA ARG A 82 0.78 -9.62 -5.98
C ARG A 82 1.62 -8.41 -6.34
N PHE A 83 1.90 -7.55 -5.36
CA PHE A 83 2.51 -6.25 -5.60
C PHE A 83 3.83 -6.36 -6.39
N TYR A 84 4.76 -7.20 -5.92
CA TYR A 84 6.07 -7.29 -6.58
C TYR A 84 5.99 -8.11 -7.86
N SER A 85 5.49 -9.34 -7.77
CA SER A 85 5.57 -10.29 -8.88
C SER A 85 4.71 -9.91 -10.09
N ASP A 86 3.54 -9.26 -9.89
CA ASP A 86 2.65 -8.89 -11.00
C ASP A 86 2.89 -7.45 -11.50
N LEU A 87 3.27 -6.52 -10.60
CA LEU A 87 3.29 -5.09 -10.92
C LEU A 87 4.70 -4.47 -10.99
N VAL A 88 5.71 -5.05 -10.32
CA VAL A 88 7.03 -4.42 -10.19
C VAL A 88 8.12 -5.20 -10.91
N ARG A 89 8.13 -6.53 -10.81
CA ARG A 89 9.17 -7.40 -11.36
C ARG A 89 9.36 -7.15 -12.85
N GLY A 90 10.59 -6.84 -13.25
CA GLY A 90 10.97 -6.64 -14.64
C GLY A 90 10.42 -5.36 -15.28
N LYS A 91 9.83 -4.46 -14.49
CA LYS A 91 9.17 -3.24 -15.00
C LYS A 91 9.87 -1.97 -14.49
N ARG A 92 9.64 -0.89 -15.23
CA ARG A 92 9.83 0.47 -14.72
C ARG A 92 8.55 0.87 -14.00
N VAL A 93 8.64 1.45 -12.81
CA VAL A 93 7.47 1.73 -11.97
C VAL A 93 7.43 3.22 -11.66
N LEU A 94 6.30 3.86 -11.94
CA LEU A 94 5.96 5.18 -11.43
C LEU A 94 4.78 5.03 -10.47
N MET A 95 5.01 5.36 -9.20
CA MET A 95 4.06 5.11 -8.12
C MET A 95 3.82 6.35 -7.28
N ASN A 96 2.57 6.56 -6.88
CA ASN A 96 2.20 7.54 -5.86
C ASN A 96 1.25 6.94 -4.81
N ALA A 97 1.11 7.64 -3.70
CA ALA A 97 0.10 7.37 -2.69
C ALA A 97 -1.07 8.36 -2.87
N ILE A 98 -2.31 7.89 -2.71
CA ILE A 98 -3.52 8.68 -2.87
C ILE A 98 -4.53 8.35 -1.77
N TYR A 99 -5.58 9.14 -1.61
CA TYR A 99 -6.82 8.68 -0.98
C TYR A 99 -7.98 9.44 -1.61
N THR A 100 -9.12 8.76 -1.82
CA THR A 100 -10.14 9.27 -2.75
C THR A 100 -10.89 10.52 -2.25
N THR A 101 -10.85 10.77 -0.94
CA THR A 101 -11.47 11.92 -0.28
C THR A 101 -10.55 13.13 -0.16
N CYS A 102 -9.32 13.06 -0.66
CA CYS A 102 -8.36 14.16 -0.61
C CYS A 102 -8.84 15.38 -1.40
N SER A 103 -8.97 16.53 -0.73
CA SER A 103 -9.27 17.83 -1.34
C SER A 103 -8.01 18.68 -1.63
N GLY A 104 -6.82 18.11 -1.39
CA GLY A 104 -5.53 18.79 -1.55
C GLY A 104 -4.81 18.44 -2.86
N THR A 105 -3.67 17.76 -2.75
CA THR A 105 -2.71 17.53 -3.85
C THR A 105 -3.05 16.33 -4.75
N CYS A 106 -3.77 15.32 -4.25
CA CYS A 106 -4.05 14.09 -5.00
C CYS A 106 -4.78 14.33 -6.33
N PRO A 107 -5.78 15.23 -6.45
CA PRO A 107 -6.38 15.59 -7.74
C PRO A 107 -5.38 16.09 -8.78
N ALA A 108 -4.42 16.93 -8.35
CA ALA A 108 -3.40 17.47 -9.23
C ALA A 108 -2.41 16.38 -9.66
N GLN A 109 -1.92 15.56 -8.73
CA GLN A 109 -1.03 14.44 -9.05
C GLN A 109 -1.68 13.42 -9.99
N THR A 110 -2.94 13.08 -9.76
CA THR A 110 -3.67 12.13 -10.60
C THR A 110 -3.83 12.69 -12.03
N SER A 111 -4.11 13.98 -12.17
CA SER A 111 -4.18 14.65 -13.49
C SER A 111 -2.83 14.66 -14.22
N ILE A 112 -1.73 14.83 -13.48
CA ILE A 112 -0.37 14.72 -14.01
C ILE A 112 -0.11 13.30 -14.50
N PHE A 113 -0.44 12.28 -13.71
CA PHE A 113 -0.30 10.87 -14.10
C PHE A 113 -1.13 10.52 -15.33
N THR A 114 -2.34 11.06 -15.48
CA THR A 114 -3.14 10.91 -16.72
C THR A 114 -2.39 11.47 -17.94
N SER A 115 -1.70 12.61 -17.78
CA SER A 115 -0.88 13.18 -18.86
C SER A 115 0.37 12.37 -19.14
N VAL A 116 1.05 11.87 -18.11
CA VAL A 116 2.18 10.93 -18.24
C VAL A 116 1.72 9.67 -18.99
N GLN A 117 0.59 9.07 -18.61
CA GLN A 117 0.03 7.89 -19.27
C GLN A 117 -0.20 8.14 -20.77
N ARG A 118 -0.66 9.33 -21.15
CA ARG A 118 -0.83 9.72 -22.56
C ARG A 118 0.50 9.79 -23.30
N HIS A 119 1.55 10.35 -22.67
CA HIS A 119 2.89 10.42 -23.26
C HIS A 119 3.50 9.03 -23.41
N LEU A 120 3.36 8.16 -22.40
CA LEU A 120 3.85 6.77 -22.45
C LEU A 120 3.23 5.98 -23.59
N LYS A 121 1.92 6.16 -23.86
CA LYS A 121 1.25 5.50 -25.00
C LYS A 121 1.82 5.89 -26.37
N GLN A 122 2.50 7.03 -26.48
CA GLN A 122 3.13 7.50 -27.72
C GLN A 122 4.59 7.03 -27.85
N ARG A 123 5.12 6.31 -26.85
CA ARG A 123 6.52 5.90 -26.73
C ARG A 123 6.64 4.39 -26.53
N PRO A 124 6.65 3.59 -27.61
CA PRO A 124 6.73 2.12 -27.53
C PRO A 124 7.93 1.61 -26.72
N GLU A 125 9.04 2.35 -26.70
CA GLU A 125 10.23 2.06 -25.91
C GLU A 125 10.03 2.18 -24.38
N LEU A 126 8.91 2.77 -23.94
CA LEU A 126 8.51 2.90 -22.53
C LEU A 126 7.27 2.05 -22.19
N ALA A 127 6.91 1.06 -23.02
CA ALA A 127 5.67 0.28 -22.87
C ALA A 127 5.61 -0.64 -21.62
N ASP A 128 6.75 -0.94 -21.01
CA ASP A 128 6.91 -1.67 -19.74
C ASP A 128 6.81 -0.76 -18.50
N VAL A 129 6.54 0.53 -18.66
CA VAL A 129 6.28 1.43 -17.53
C VAL A 129 4.93 1.10 -16.90
N GLN A 130 4.95 0.68 -15.65
CA GLN A 130 3.78 0.44 -14.82
C GLN A 130 3.44 1.69 -14.01
N LEU A 131 2.21 2.19 -14.17
CA LEU A 131 1.65 3.20 -13.29
C LEU A 131 0.93 2.52 -12.13
N ILE A 132 1.21 2.97 -10.90
CA ILE A 132 0.60 2.45 -9.67
C ILE A 132 0.17 3.60 -8.77
N SER A 133 -1.07 3.55 -8.27
CA SER A 133 -1.53 4.43 -7.19
C SER A 133 -2.03 3.58 -6.03
N VAL A 134 -1.47 3.77 -4.85
CA VAL A 134 -1.84 2.99 -3.65
C VAL A 134 -2.61 3.87 -2.68
N SER A 135 -3.75 3.38 -2.17
CA SER A 135 -4.54 4.14 -1.20
C SER A 135 -3.82 4.26 0.16
N LEU A 136 -3.93 5.43 0.78
CA LEU A 136 -3.56 5.71 2.18
C LEU A 136 -4.69 5.39 3.16
N ASP A 137 -5.93 5.21 2.68
CA ASP A 137 -7.11 4.89 3.47
C ASP A 137 -7.82 3.62 2.94
N PRO A 138 -7.23 2.42 3.14
CA PRO A 138 -7.79 1.17 2.65
C PRO A 138 -9.12 0.78 3.31
N LEU A 139 -9.51 1.43 4.42
CA LEU A 139 -10.80 1.18 5.07
C LEU A 139 -11.95 1.80 4.27
N GLN A 140 -11.76 3.01 3.75
CA GLN A 140 -12.75 3.74 2.94
C GLN A 140 -12.60 3.50 1.44
N ASP A 141 -11.36 3.44 0.94
CA ASP A 141 -11.03 3.28 -0.48
C ASP A 141 -11.10 1.80 -0.87
N ARG A 142 -12.32 1.27 -0.91
CA ARG A 142 -12.63 -0.05 -1.48
C ARG A 142 -12.47 -0.01 -3.02
N PRO A 143 -12.32 -1.17 -3.69
CA PRO A 143 -12.12 -1.23 -5.14
C PRO A 143 -13.09 -0.35 -5.96
N ALA A 144 -14.38 -0.38 -5.63
CA ALA A 144 -15.39 0.45 -6.28
C ALA A 144 -15.09 1.96 -6.22
N ARG A 145 -14.65 2.48 -5.07
CA ARG A 145 -14.27 3.90 -4.93
C ARG A 145 -13.00 4.24 -5.71
N LEU A 146 -12.02 3.34 -5.70
CA LEU A 146 -10.81 3.52 -6.50
C LEU A 146 -11.13 3.53 -7.99
N LYS A 147 -12.08 2.71 -8.43
CA LYS A 147 -12.56 2.69 -9.81
C LYS A 147 -13.24 3.99 -10.19
N GLU A 148 -14.19 4.47 -9.38
CA GLU A 148 -14.85 5.77 -9.59
C GLU A 148 -13.82 6.91 -9.64
N PHE A 149 -12.83 6.89 -8.76
CA PHE A 149 -11.74 7.86 -8.74
C PHE A 149 -10.90 7.77 -10.03
N ALA A 150 -10.46 6.58 -10.44
CA ALA A 150 -9.69 6.36 -11.65
C ALA A 150 -10.45 6.85 -12.91
N GLU A 151 -11.74 6.51 -13.03
CA GLU A 151 -12.61 6.93 -14.12
C GLU A 151 -12.80 8.45 -14.16
N LYS A 152 -13.01 9.08 -12.99
CA LYS A 152 -13.15 10.55 -12.87
C LYS A 152 -11.94 11.31 -13.42
N TYR A 153 -10.73 10.77 -13.27
CA TYR A 153 -9.49 11.39 -13.79
C TYR A 153 -9.07 10.85 -15.17
N GLY A 154 -9.90 10.00 -15.80
CA GLY A 154 -9.66 9.48 -17.13
C GLY A 154 -8.51 8.49 -17.22
N ALA A 155 -8.17 7.81 -16.11
CA ALA A 155 -7.16 6.76 -16.11
C ALA A 155 -7.52 5.65 -17.11
N GLN A 156 -6.54 5.19 -17.87
CA GLN A 156 -6.70 4.18 -18.90
C GLN A 156 -6.10 2.84 -18.46
N PRO A 157 -6.35 1.73 -19.19
CA PRO A 157 -5.68 0.45 -18.92
C PRO A 157 -4.15 0.60 -18.85
N GLY A 158 -3.52 -0.18 -17.98
CA GLY A 158 -2.08 -0.08 -17.67
C GLY A 158 -1.75 0.76 -16.42
N TRP A 159 -2.76 1.27 -15.72
CA TRP A 159 -2.62 1.94 -14.43
C TRP A 159 -3.40 1.19 -13.35
N ALA A 160 -2.70 0.69 -12.35
CA ALA A 160 -3.27 -0.02 -11.22
C ALA A 160 -3.56 0.94 -10.06
N PHE A 161 -4.80 0.90 -9.54
CA PHE A 161 -5.18 1.57 -8.31
C PHE A 161 -5.40 0.51 -7.24
N LEU A 162 -4.62 0.54 -6.17
CA LEU A 162 -4.51 -0.57 -5.22
C LEU A 162 -5.02 -0.20 -3.82
N THR A 163 -5.68 -1.18 -3.20
CA THR A 163 -6.09 -1.19 -1.80
C THR A 163 -5.89 -2.60 -1.22
N GLY A 164 -6.28 -2.87 0.02
CA GLY A 164 -6.14 -4.19 0.62
C GLY A 164 -6.30 -4.19 2.13
N SER A 165 -5.69 -5.16 2.80
CA SER A 165 -5.54 -5.09 4.25
C SER A 165 -4.66 -3.91 4.63
N LYS A 166 -4.91 -3.32 5.80
CA LYS A 166 -4.13 -2.18 6.31
C LYS A 166 -2.64 -2.54 6.38
N GLU A 167 -2.35 -3.76 6.82
CA GLU A 167 -1.01 -4.30 6.99
C GLU A 167 -0.27 -4.40 5.65
N ASN A 168 -0.92 -4.93 4.61
CA ASN A 168 -0.28 -5.10 3.29
C ASN A 168 -0.07 -3.76 2.60
N VAL A 169 -1.06 -2.86 2.68
CA VAL A 169 -0.95 -1.51 2.13
C VAL A 169 0.17 -0.73 2.82
N GLN A 170 0.23 -0.78 4.15
CA GLN A 170 1.29 -0.12 4.92
C GLN A 170 2.66 -0.69 4.57
N ALA A 171 2.82 -2.01 4.49
CA ALA A 171 4.09 -2.64 4.12
C ALA A 171 4.60 -2.16 2.75
N VAL A 172 3.71 -2.03 1.75
CA VAL A 172 4.06 -1.49 0.44
C VAL A 172 4.45 -0.01 0.54
N LEU A 173 3.64 0.81 1.19
CA LEU A 173 3.91 2.25 1.30
C LEU A 173 5.21 2.54 2.07
N GLU A 174 5.52 1.78 3.13
CA GLU A 174 6.78 1.91 3.87
C GLU A 174 7.98 1.47 3.04
N ALA A 175 7.90 0.30 2.38
CA ALA A 175 8.97 -0.19 1.51
C ALA A 175 9.27 0.77 0.35
N MET A 176 8.22 1.42 -0.16
CA MET A 176 8.33 2.41 -1.21
C MET A 176 8.63 3.81 -0.68
N ASP A 177 8.75 4.03 0.64
CA ASP A 177 8.97 5.33 1.31
C ASP A 177 7.91 6.39 0.91
N LEU A 178 6.67 5.94 0.72
CA LEU A 178 5.49 6.75 0.38
C LEU A 178 4.48 6.81 1.54
N TYR A 179 4.81 6.20 2.68
CA TYR A 179 3.95 6.22 3.85
C TYR A 179 3.89 7.62 4.47
N ALA A 180 2.68 8.05 4.83
CA ALA A 180 2.43 9.28 5.57
C ALA A 180 1.62 8.95 6.82
N ALA A 181 2.15 9.30 8.00
CA ALA A 181 1.44 9.10 9.27
C ALA A 181 0.18 9.98 9.40
N VAL A 182 0.15 11.12 8.68
CA VAL A 182 -1.01 12.01 8.56
C VAL A 182 -1.26 12.28 7.08
N PRO A 183 -2.32 11.70 6.47
CA PRO A 183 -2.62 11.83 5.05
C PRO A 183 -2.77 13.29 4.57
N GLU A 184 -3.15 14.22 5.43
CA GLU A 184 -3.35 15.63 5.08
C GLU A 184 -2.06 16.46 5.06
N GLN A 185 -0.96 15.95 5.62
CA GLN A 185 0.30 16.70 5.78
C GLN A 185 1.45 16.21 4.88
N HIS A 186 1.15 15.40 3.86
CA HIS A 186 2.19 14.84 3.01
C HIS A 186 2.55 15.75 1.83
N THR A 187 3.85 15.92 1.60
CA THR A 187 4.37 16.44 0.33
C THR A 187 3.99 15.46 -0.78
N PRO A 188 3.55 15.94 -1.97
CA PRO A 188 3.34 15.05 -3.10
C PRO A 188 4.69 14.44 -3.50
N ILE A 189 4.87 13.16 -3.16
CA ILE A 189 6.05 12.37 -3.48
C ILE A 189 5.61 11.24 -4.42
N CYS A 190 6.38 11.02 -5.47
CA CYS A 190 6.26 9.84 -6.32
C CYS A 190 7.54 9.01 -6.21
N ALA A 191 7.40 7.69 -6.15
CA ALA A 191 8.50 6.76 -6.32
C ALA A 191 8.64 6.44 -7.82
N LEU A 192 9.85 6.56 -8.36
CA LEU A 192 10.20 6.14 -9.70
C LEU A 192 11.31 5.11 -9.62
N GLY A 193 11.13 3.95 -10.25
CA GLY A 193 12.11 2.89 -10.25
C GLY A 193 12.26 2.16 -11.57
N ASN A 194 13.42 1.53 -11.73
CA ASN A 194 13.73 0.55 -12.75
C ASN A 194 14.12 -0.75 -12.04
N GLU A 195 13.18 -1.67 -11.88
CA GLU A 195 13.38 -2.91 -11.11
C GLU A 195 14.54 -3.76 -11.65
N PRO A 196 14.69 -3.97 -12.98
CA PRO A 196 15.83 -4.69 -13.55
C PRO A 196 17.21 -4.19 -13.10
N THR A 197 17.39 -2.87 -12.98
CA THR A 197 18.66 -2.24 -12.58
C THR A 197 18.75 -1.95 -11.09
N GLY A 198 17.65 -2.05 -10.35
CA GLY A 198 17.57 -1.71 -8.92
C GLY A 198 17.62 -0.21 -8.63
N VAL A 199 17.57 0.65 -9.66
CA VAL A 199 17.63 2.10 -9.49
C VAL A 199 16.25 2.63 -9.08
N TRP A 200 16.19 3.28 -7.91
CA TRP A 200 14.99 3.94 -7.40
C TRP A 200 15.30 5.38 -7.02
N MET A 201 14.35 6.28 -7.25
CA MET A 201 14.44 7.68 -6.86
C MET A 201 13.08 8.25 -6.44
N LYS A 202 13.15 9.34 -5.68
CA LYS A 202 12.00 10.15 -5.29
C LYS A 202 11.86 11.35 -6.21
N LEU A 203 10.67 11.51 -6.75
CA LEU A 203 10.25 12.75 -7.37
C LEU A 203 9.46 13.51 -6.32
N VAL A 204 10.07 14.56 -5.79
CA VAL A 204 9.44 15.46 -4.81
C VAL A 204 8.80 16.63 -5.53
N ASN A 205 7.72 17.15 -4.95
CA ASN A 205 6.89 18.21 -5.52
C ASN A 205 6.09 17.76 -6.76
N LEU A 206 5.17 18.61 -7.20
CA LEU A 206 4.39 18.40 -8.42
C LEU A 206 5.28 18.64 -9.65
N ALA A 207 6.09 17.64 -10.00
CA ALA A 207 6.81 17.62 -11.27
C ALA A 207 5.82 17.64 -12.45
N THR A 208 6.17 18.35 -13.52
CA THR A 208 5.38 18.38 -14.74
C THR A 208 5.41 17.01 -15.45
N PRO A 209 4.43 16.70 -16.32
CA PRO A 209 4.43 15.44 -17.08
C PRO A 209 5.73 15.21 -17.87
N ASP A 210 6.28 16.26 -18.49
CA ASP A 210 7.50 16.15 -19.30
C ASP A 210 8.75 15.91 -18.45
N GLU A 211 8.83 16.51 -17.26
CA GLU A 211 9.91 16.23 -16.30
C GLU A 211 9.85 14.78 -15.81
N ILE A 212 8.65 14.26 -15.53
CA ILE A 212 8.47 12.86 -15.13
C ILE A 212 8.90 11.92 -16.26
N VAL A 213 8.46 12.17 -17.50
CA VAL A 213 8.85 11.34 -18.66
C VAL A 213 10.37 11.38 -18.86
N SER A 214 10.99 12.56 -18.78
CA SER A 214 12.44 12.72 -18.87
C SER A 214 13.17 11.94 -17.77
N ARG A 215 12.61 11.89 -16.56
CA ARG A 215 13.16 11.11 -15.44
C ARG A 215 13.01 9.61 -15.65
N ILE A 216 11.90 9.14 -16.22
CA ILE A 216 11.70 7.73 -16.61
C ILE A 216 12.79 7.31 -17.61
N GLU A 217 13.06 8.13 -18.62
CA GLU A 217 14.14 7.87 -19.59
C GLU A 217 15.51 7.87 -18.93
N TYR A 218 15.73 8.78 -17.98
CA TYR A 218 16.98 8.86 -17.25
C TYR A 218 17.25 7.58 -16.44
N VAL A 219 16.30 7.10 -15.64
CA VAL A 219 16.46 5.83 -14.87
C VAL A 219 16.57 4.60 -15.77
N THR A 220 16.12 4.69 -17.02
CA THR A 220 16.30 3.63 -18.01
C THR A 220 17.77 3.51 -18.44
N LYS A 221 18.48 4.65 -18.54
CA LYS A 221 19.89 4.71 -18.96
C LYS A 221 20.86 4.45 -17.81
N LEU A 222 20.39 4.56 -16.58
CA LEU A 222 21.16 4.21 -15.40
C LEU A 222 21.16 2.70 -15.21
N ASP A 223 22.16 2.04 -15.79
CA ASP A 223 22.56 0.68 -15.44
C ASP A 223 23.84 0.76 -14.57
N PRO A 224 23.74 0.63 -13.24
CA PRO A 224 24.90 0.63 -12.35
C PRO A 224 25.93 -0.45 -12.71
N ARG A 225 25.52 -1.55 -13.36
CA ARG A 225 26.44 -2.62 -13.77
C ARG A 225 27.40 -2.18 -14.87
N GLN A 226 27.00 -1.21 -15.69
CA GLN A 226 27.86 -0.66 -16.74
C GLN A 226 28.85 0.38 -16.21
N LEU A 227 28.57 0.97 -15.05
CA LEU A 227 29.43 2.01 -14.44
C LEU A 227 30.60 1.44 -13.64
N VAL A 228 30.51 0.20 -13.16
CA VAL A 228 31.59 -0.48 -12.40
C VAL A 228 32.59 -1.20 -13.31
N ALA A 229 32.32 -1.28 -14.62
CA ALA A 229 33.15 -1.98 -15.60
C ALA A 229 34.25 -1.09 -16.26
N GLN A 230 34.49 0.12 -15.74
CA GLN A 230 35.52 1.07 -16.20
C GLN A 230 36.55 1.33 -15.09
#